data_AF-A0A1A2PWD1-F1
#
_entry.id   AF-A0A1A2PWD1-F1
#
_cell.length_a   1.000
_cell.length_b   1.000
_cell.length_c   1.000
_cell.angle_alpha   90.00
_cell.angle_beta   90.00
_cell.angle_gamma   90.00
#
_symmetry.space_group_name_H-M   'P 1'
#
loop_
_entity.id
_entity.type
_entity.pdbx_description
1 polymer ?
#
loop_
_entity_poly.entity_id
_entity_poly.type
_entity_poly.pdbx_seq_one_letter_code
_entity_poly.pdbx_strand_id
1 'polypeptide(L)'
;MNALRSVGLAVVTAVAPFTILFASGPAYADNNNEFGQPCSPEGTKLWGRGGPIFCARQADGNLQWVPIRPQDLCVAFCDRP
;
A
#
# COMPACT_ATOMS: atom_id res chain seq x y z
N MET A 1 -42.46 -9.27 9.34
CA MET A 1 -41.26 -9.76 8.64
C MET A 1 -40.62 -8.73 7.70
N ASN A 2 -41.40 -7.86 7.02
CA ASN A 2 -40.84 -6.85 6.10
C ASN A 2 -40.13 -5.68 6.81
N ALA A 3 -40.64 -5.22 7.95
CA ALA A 3 -40.04 -4.12 8.72
C ALA A 3 -38.62 -4.43 9.22
N LEU A 4 -38.37 -5.66 9.66
CA LEU A 4 -37.04 -6.12 10.11
C LEU A 4 -36.03 -6.15 8.96
N ARG A 5 -36.49 -6.51 7.75
CA ARG A 5 -35.65 -6.50 6.54
C ARG A 5 -35.30 -5.08 6.10
N SER A 6 -36.23 -4.14 6.18
CA SER A 6 -35.97 -2.73 5.86
C SER A 6 -35.03 -2.07 6.88
N VAL A 7 -35.14 -2.43 8.16
CA VAL A 7 -34.22 -1.94 9.20
C VAL A 7 -32.81 -2.50 8.97
N GLY A 8 -32.69 -3.80 8.67
CA GLY A 8 -31.39 -4.41 8.33
C GLY A 8 -30.75 -3.76 7.10
N LEU A 9 -31.53 -3.48 6.05
CA LEU A 9 -31.05 -2.81 4.85
C LEU A 9 -30.53 -1.40 5.16
N ALA A 10 -31.28 -0.63 5.95
CA ALA A 10 -30.91 0.73 6.32
C ALA A 10 -29.60 0.79 7.13
N VAL A 11 -29.43 -0.16 8.06
CA VAL A 11 -28.18 -0.28 8.85
C VAL A 11 -26.99 -0.64 7.97
N VAL A 12 -27.15 -1.58 7.03
CA VAL A 12 -26.07 -1.97 6.11
C VAL A 12 -25.68 -0.79 5.21
N THR A 13 -26.64 -0.07 4.63
CA THR A 13 -26.35 1.12 3.81
C THR A 13 -25.70 2.25 4.59
N ALA A 14 -25.98 2.38 5.89
CA ALA A 14 -25.37 3.39 6.72
C ALA A 14 -23.93 3.03 7.10
N VAL A 15 -23.62 1.76 7.39
CA VAL A 15 -22.31 1.35 7.93
C VAL A 15 -21.30 0.95 6.85
N ALA A 16 -21.75 0.35 5.74
CA ALA A 16 -20.88 -0.07 4.64
C ALA A 16 -19.99 1.03 4.02
N PRO A 17 -20.42 2.30 3.83
CA PRO A 17 -19.53 3.32 3.27
C PRO A 17 -18.37 3.66 4.22
N PHE A 18 -18.57 3.55 5.54
CA PHE A 18 -17.51 3.81 6.51
C PHE A 18 -16.46 2.70 6.51
N THR A 19 -16.84 1.42 6.33
CA THR A 19 -15.87 0.32 6.28
C THR A 19 -14.97 0.40 5.04
N ILE A 20 -15.49 0.90 3.91
CA ILE A 20 -14.69 1.14 2.70
C ILE A 20 -13.65 2.24 2.96
N LEU A 21 -14.04 3.33 3.62
CA LEU A 21 -13.14 4.45 3.93
C LEU A 21 -11.98 4.07 4.87
N PHE A 22 -12.20 3.15 5.82
CA PHE A 22 -11.14 2.67 6.72
C PHE A 22 -10.32 1.50 6.16
N ALA A 23 -10.89 0.70 5.23
CA ALA A 23 -10.19 -0.40 4.59
C ALA A 23 -9.41 0.04 3.34
N SER A 24 -9.77 1.16 2.71
CA SER A 24 -8.99 1.80 1.67
C SER A 24 -7.83 2.59 2.27
N GLY A 25 -6.91 1.90 2.94
CA GLY A 25 -5.59 2.46 3.18
C GLY A 25 -4.97 2.83 1.83
N PRO A 26 -4.27 3.96 1.70
CA PRO A 26 -3.52 4.24 0.48
C PRO A 26 -2.57 3.07 0.21
N ALA A 27 -2.59 2.52 -1.01
CA ALA A 27 -1.54 1.61 -1.49
C ALA A 27 -0.17 2.31 -1.56
N TYR A 28 -0.16 3.62 -1.33
CA TYR A 28 0.98 4.47 -1.10
C TYR A 28 1.55 4.20 0.29
N ALA A 29 2.82 3.78 0.37
CA ALA A 29 3.63 4.04 1.56
C ALA A 29 3.97 5.54 1.55
N ASP A 30 2.96 6.38 1.80
CA ASP A 30 3.14 7.83 1.91
C ASP A 30 3.67 8.15 3.28
N ASN A 31 4.99 8.16 3.40
CA ASN A 31 5.66 8.90 4.44
C ASN A 31 7.15 9.10 4.16
N ASN A 32 7.48 10.33 3.82
CA ASN A 32 8.80 10.78 3.38
C ASN A 32 9.81 10.96 4.50
N ASN A 33 9.49 10.45 5.68
CA ASN A 33 10.38 10.31 6.81
C ASN A 33 9.90 9.19 7.76
N GLU A 34 8.90 8.41 7.36
CA GLU A 34 8.12 7.58 8.27
C GLU A 34 7.77 6.23 7.63
N PHE A 35 8.68 5.56 6.90
CA PHE A 35 8.47 4.13 6.68
C PHE A 35 8.23 3.50 8.06
N GLY A 36 6.96 3.29 8.45
CA GLY A 36 6.61 2.74 9.74
C GLY A 36 7.20 1.33 9.88
N GLN A 37 7.67 0.80 8.75
CA GLN A 37 8.50 -0.36 8.65
C GLN A 37 9.98 0.00 8.48
N PRO A 38 10.84 -0.48 9.40
CA PRO A 38 12.27 -0.45 9.16
C PRO A 38 12.61 -1.21 7.87
N CYS A 39 13.71 -0.81 7.23
CA CYS A 39 14.27 -1.49 6.07
C CYS A 39 14.72 -2.91 6.48
N SER A 40 13.84 -3.90 6.29
CA SER A 40 14.13 -5.31 6.57
C SER A 40 13.05 -6.23 5.96
N PRO A 41 13.42 -7.40 5.40
CA PRO A 41 14.78 -7.84 5.11
C PRO A 41 15.41 -7.10 3.91
N GLU A 42 16.73 -7.23 3.75
CA GLU A 42 17.44 -6.76 2.55
C GLU A 42 16.79 -7.35 1.28
N GLY A 43 16.64 -6.53 0.25
CA GLY A 43 15.95 -6.89 -1.01
C GLY A 43 14.45 -6.67 -1.01
N THR A 44 13.83 -6.30 0.13
CA THR A 44 12.40 -5.93 0.18
C THR A 44 12.11 -4.76 -0.76
N LYS A 45 11.01 -4.82 -1.51
CA LYS A 45 10.60 -3.76 -2.46
C LYS A 45 9.26 -3.18 -2.03
N LEU A 46 9.13 -1.86 -2.09
CA LEU A 46 7.92 -1.12 -1.75
C LEU A 46 7.68 0.02 -2.75
N TRP A 47 6.48 0.62 -2.70
CA TRP A 47 6.17 1.86 -3.40
C TRP A 47 6.18 3.03 -2.42
N GLY A 48 7.27 3.80 -2.43
CA GLY A 48 7.39 5.05 -1.68
C GLY A 48 6.86 6.24 -2.46
N ARG A 49 6.82 7.43 -1.84
CA ARG A 49 6.18 8.61 -2.46
C ARG A 49 6.75 9.00 -3.82
N GLY A 50 8.07 8.92 -3.96
CA GLY A 50 8.78 9.36 -5.15
C GLY A 50 9.00 8.27 -6.20
N GLY A 51 8.58 7.04 -5.95
CA GLY A 51 9.11 5.95 -6.74
C GLY A 51 9.05 4.57 -6.07
N PRO A 52 9.32 3.52 -6.86
CA PRO A 52 9.56 2.22 -6.31
C PRO A 52 10.90 2.28 -5.60
N ILE A 53 10.99 1.64 -4.46
CA ILE A 53 12.18 1.61 -3.62
C ILE A 53 12.50 0.17 -3.25
N PHE A 54 13.73 -0.07 -2.86
CA PHE A 54 14.15 -1.34 -2.30
C PHE A 54 15.07 -1.15 -1.10
N CYS A 55 15.02 -2.11 -0.18
CA CYS A 55 15.89 -2.15 0.97
C CYS A 55 17.26 -2.70 0.55
N ALA A 56 18.32 -1.89 0.66
CA ALA A 56 19.66 -2.27 0.25
C ALA A 56 20.69 -1.96 1.34
N ARG A 57 21.75 -2.76 1.39
CA ARG A 57 22.91 -2.46 2.23
C ARG A 57 23.77 -1.39 1.58
N GLN A 58 24.06 -0.35 2.33
CA GLN A 58 24.94 0.74 1.93
C GLN A 58 26.41 0.41 2.26
N ALA A 59 27.33 1.23 1.76
CA ALA A 59 28.77 1.06 1.98
C ALA A 59 29.17 1.13 3.47
N ASP A 60 28.34 1.77 4.32
CA ASP A 60 28.51 1.82 5.77
C ASP A 60 28.01 0.55 6.49
N GLY A 61 27.46 -0.41 5.75
CA GLY A 61 26.91 -1.65 6.28
C GLY A 61 25.47 -1.55 6.78
N ASN A 62 24.86 -0.36 6.79
CA ASN A 62 23.49 -0.15 7.23
C ASN A 62 22.47 -0.45 6.12
N LEU A 63 21.29 -0.93 6.52
CA LEU A 63 20.16 -1.11 5.59
C LEU A 63 19.40 0.20 5.45
N GLN A 64 19.22 0.64 4.21
CA GLN A 64 18.48 1.86 3.89
C GLN A 64 17.60 1.66 2.67
N TRP A 65 16.49 2.41 2.63
CA TRP A 65 15.62 2.46 1.47
C TRP A 65 16.29 3.24 0.33
N VAL A 66 16.39 2.61 -0.84
CA VAL A 66 17.03 3.17 -2.02
C VAL A 66 16.01 3.24 -3.16
N PRO A 67 15.95 4.35 -3.93
CA PRO A 67 15.09 4.42 -5.10
C PRO A 67 15.53 3.45 -6.19
N ILE A 68 14.56 2.72 -6.76
CA ILE A 68 14.74 1.95 -8.00
C ILE A 68 14.54 2.92 -9.17
N ARG A 69 15.55 3.05 -10.03
CA ARG A 69 15.45 3.94 -11.18
C ARG A 69 14.48 3.34 -12.22
N PRO A 70 13.77 4.17 -13.01
CA PRO A 70 12.84 3.67 -14.02
C PRO A 70 13.47 2.68 -15.01
N GLN A 71 14.74 2.89 -15.37
CA GLN A 71 15.50 2.01 -16.25
C GLN A 71 15.79 0.61 -15.67
N ASP A 72 15.71 0.46 -14.34
CA ASP A 72 15.98 -0.77 -13.62
C ASP A 72 14.67 -1.54 -13.29
N LEU A 73 13.52 -1.01 -13.73
CA LEU A 73 12.21 -1.62 -13.53
C LEU A 73 11.84 -2.55 -14.68
N CYS A 74 11.76 -3.84 -14.39
CA CYS A 74 11.04 -4.79 -15.23
C CYS A 74 9.59 -4.87 -14.77
N VAL A 75 8.70 -4.08 -15.37
CA VAL A 75 7.25 -4.13 -15.13
C VAL A 75 6.59 -5.08 -16.12
N ALA A 76 5.82 -6.04 -15.59
CA ALA A 76 4.88 -6.80 -16.41
C ALA A 76 3.61 -5.95 -16.62
N PHE A 77 3.23 -5.75 -17.87
CA PHE A 77 1.94 -5.17 -18.20
C PHE A 77 0.92 -6.30 -18.29
N CYS A 78 -0.11 -6.25 -17.45
CA CYS A 78 -1.29 -7.08 -17.65
C CYS A 78 -2.13 -6.46 -18.77
N ASP A 79 -1.76 -6.80 -20.00
CA ASP A 79 -2.63 -6.69 -21.17
C ASP A 79 -3.82 -7.65 -20.95
N ARG A 80 -5.06 -7.13 -21.02
CA ARG A 80 -6.25 -7.96 -20.81
C ARG A 80 -6.43 -8.90 -22.01
N PRO A 81 -6.83 -10.16 -21.83
CA PRO A 81 -7.46 -10.90 -22.92
C PRO A 81 -8.78 -10.25 -23.34
#